data_AF-A0A969ST89-F1
#
_entry.id   AF-A0A969ST89-F1
#
_cell.length_a   1.000
_cell.length_b   1.000
_cell.length_c   1.000
_cell.angle_alpha   90.00
_cell.angle_beta   90.00
_cell.angle_gamma   90.00
#
_symmetry.space_group_name_H-M   'P 1'
#
loop_
_entity.id
_entity.type
_entity.pdbx_description
1 polymer ?
#
loop_
_entity_poly.entity_id
_entity_poly.type
_entity_poly.pdbx_seq_one_letter_code
_entity_poly.pdbx_strand_id
1 'polypeptide(L)'
;MKRDIQGKFALKNDDYRRVRSLRITDDTWKELGIASECLGMTRADYLEEMVRKDFFPRSTWENSEIHPSITRYEEEIDKLQVQILNLQKENSAAKSKTVITFFQEVVDMPAIRDHILFELKLGRQASGYRAAKKALNRLIAELKRMAETLD
;
A
#
# COMPACT_ATOMS: atom_id res chain seq x y z
N MET A 1 -19.07 13.19 42.18
CA MET A 1 -20.45 12.73 41.87
C MET A 1 -21.24 12.72 43.18
N LYS A 2 -22.20 13.63 43.36
CA LYS A 2 -22.98 13.75 44.62
C LYS A 2 -24.11 12.71 44.59
N ARG A 3 -24.25 11.94 45.68
CA ARG A 3 -25.32 10.97 45.89
C ARG A 3 -26.54 11.72 46.39
N ASP A 4 -27.67 11.58 45.70
CA ASP A 4 -28.96 12.02 46.19
C ASP A 4 -29.63 10.83 46.92
N ILE A 5 -30.12 11.11 48.12
CA ILE A 5 -30.87 10.27 49.07
C ILE A 5 -30.83 8.72 48.94
N GLN A 6 -30.24 8.13 49.98
CA GLN A 6 -30.27 6.73 50.43
C GLN A 6 -31.05 5.73 49.55
N GLY A 7 -30.31 4.98 48.73
CA GLY A 7 -30.74 3.70 48.18
C GLY A 7 -31.51 3.74 46.86
N LYS A 8 -31.69 4.90 46.21
CA LYS A 8 -32.31 4.98 44.88
C LYS A 8 -31.30 5.45 43.83
N PHE A 9 -31.20 4.69 42.75
CA PHE A 9 -30.47 5.13 41.56
C PHE A 9 -31.09 6.43 41.04
N ALA A 10 -30.27 7.40 40.68
CA ALA A 10 -30.74 8.59 39.99
C ALA A 10 -31.66 8.18 38.83
N LEU A 11 -32.83 8.81 38.71
CA LEU A 11 -33.74 8.60 37.59
C LEU A 11 -32.92 8.79 36.30
N LYS A 12 -32.73 7.69 35.55
CA LYS A 12 -32.26 7.78 34.16
C LYS A 12 -33.28 8.67 33.46
N ASN A 13 -32.80 9.70 32.73
CA ASN A 13 -33.63 10.62 31.97
C ASN A 13 -34.88 9.92 31.42
N ASP A 14 -36.05 10.45 31.79
CA ASP A 14 -37.38 9.96 31.40
C ASP A 14 -37.73 10.38 29.94
N ASP A 15 -36.72 10.73 29.15
CA ASP A 15 -36.87 11.05 27.75
C ASP A 15 -37.20 9.76 27.00
N TYR A 16 -38.38 9.71 26.38
CA TYR A 16 -38.79 8.63 25.49
C TYR A 16 -37.78 8.46 24.37
N ARG A 17 -36.83 7.53 24.54
CA ARG A 17 -35.90 7.16 23.48
C ARG A 17 -36.68 6.42 22.39
N ARG A 18 -36.59 6.91 21.15
CA ARG A 18 -37.16 6.20 20.00
C ARG A 18 -36.37 4.91 19.77
N VAL A 19 -36.97 3.77 20.11
CA VAL A 19 -36.36 2.46 19.88
C VAL A 19 -36.62 2.02 18.44
N ARG A 20 -35.56 1.57 17.76
CA ARG A 20 -35.64 0.90 16.46
C ARG A 20 -34.95 -0.44 16.56
N SER A 21 -35.47 -1.44 15.86
CA SER A 21 -34.83 -2.75 15.75
C SER A 21 -34.15 -2.85 14.39
N LEU A 22 -32.91 -3.36 14.38
CA LEU A 22 -32.13 -3.64 13.18
C LEU A 22 -31.76 -5.12 13.19
N ARG A 23 -31.95 -5.81 12.07
CA ARG A 23 -31.47 -7.18 11.88
C ARG A 23 -30.15 -7.13 11.11
N ILE A 24 -29.12 -7.72 11.68
CA ILE A 24 -27.80 -7.86 11.05
C ILE A 24 -27.27 -9.27 11.30
N THR A 25 -26.22 -9.64 10.57
CA THR A 25 -25.50 -10.90 10.79
C THR A 25 -24.70 -10.87 12.09
N ASP A 26 -24.45 -12.05 12.67
CA ASP A 26 -23.69 -12.18 13.92
C ASP A 26 -22.28 -11.58 13.81
N ASP A 27 -21.64 -11.75 12.65
CA ASP A 27 -20.31 -11.17 12.37
C ASP A 27 -20.35 -9.65 12.41
N THR A 28 -21.33 -9.04 11.72
CA THR A 28 -21.52 -7.58 11.74
C THR A 28 -21.83 -7.07 13.15
N TRP A 29 -22.59 -7.83 13.94
CA TRP A 29 -22.90 -7.47 15.33
C TRP A 29 -21.67 -7.51 16.24
N LYS A 30 -20.76 -8.47 16.01
CA LYS A 30 -19.49 -8.56 16.71
C LYS A 30 -18.56 -7.39 16.36
N GLU A 31 -18.41 -7.08 15.07
CA GLU A 31 -17.60 -5.94 14.60
C GLU A 31 -18.11 -4.61 15.15
N LEU A 32 -19.44 -4.41 15.14
CA LEU A 32 -20.08 -3.24 15.74
C LEU A 32 -19.73 -3.11 17.21
N GLY A 33 -19.69 -4.24 17.93
CA GLY A 33 -19.25 -4.30 19.32
C GLY A 33 -17.84 -3.78 19.50
N ILE A 34 -16.89 -4.36 18.76
CA ILE A 34 -15.47 -3.98 18.82
C ILE A 34 -15.29 -2.49 18.51
N ALA A 35 -15.91 -1.99 17.43
CA ALA A 35 -15.81 -0.59 17.04
C ALA A 35 -16.37 0.37 18.11
N SER A 36 -17.54 0.05 18.68
CA SER A 36 -18.14 0.88 19.73
C SER A 36 -17.31 0.90 21.02
N GLU A 37 -16.72 -0.24 21.39
CA GLU A 37 -15.88 -0.38 22.59
C GLU A 37 -14.56 0.38 22.44
N CYS A 38 -13.95 0.36 21.24
CA CYS A 38 -12.76 1.17 20.92
C CYS A 38 -12.99 2.68 21.10
N LEU A 39 -14.23 3.15 20.90
CA LEU A 39 -14.63 4.55 21.06
C LEU A 39 -15.21 4.85 22.45
N GLY A 40 -15.31 3.85 23.33
CA GLY A 40 -15.89 3.99 24.67
C GLY A 40 -17.39 4.30 24.67
N MET A 41 -18.10 3.93 23.60
CA MET A 41 -19.53 4.21 23.41
C MET A 41 -20.37 2.94 23.45
N THR A 42 -21.69 3.07 23.66
CA THR A 42 -22.58 1.93 23.47
C THR A 42 -22.79 1.66 21.98
N ARG A 43 -23.07 0.40 21.61
CA ARG A 43 -23.42 0.02 20.23
C ARG A 43 -24.55 0.90 19.66
N ALA A 44 -25.51 1.30 20.50
CA ALA A 44 -26.63 2.16 20.10
C ALA A 44 -26.20 3.61 19.85
N ASP A 45 -25.40 4.21 20.75
CA ASP A 45 -24.90 5.57 20.57
C ASP A 45 -23.96 5.68 19.37
N TYR A 46 -23.16 4.63 19.14
CA TYR A 46 -22.32 4.53 17.96
C TYR A 46 -23.14 4.50 16.67
N LEU A 47 -24.22 3.71 16.62
CA LEU A 47 -25.14 3.70 15.47
C LEU A 47 -25.83 5.06 15.27
N GLU A 48 -26.24 5.75 16.34
CA GLU A 48 -26.80 7.09 16.24
C GLU A 48 -25.79 8.11 15.71
N GLU A 49 -24.53 8.01 16.12
CA GLU A 49 -23.47 8.88 15.66
C GLU A 49 -23.15 8.64 14.17
N MET A 50 -23.10 7.37 13.74
CA MET A 50 -22.93 7.01 12.34
C MET A 50 -24.04 7.61 11.47
N VAL A 51 -25.30 7.47 11.89
CA VAL A 51 -26.46 8.03 11.18
C VAL A 51 -26.44 9.56 11.20
N ARG A 52 -26.06 10.20 12.31
CA ARG A 52 -26.00 11.66 12.44
C ARG A 52 -24.91 12.28 11.56
N LYS A 53 -23.79 11.58 11.38
CA LYS A 53 -22.64 12.06 10.62
C LYS A 53 -22.75 11.78 9.11
N ASP A 54 -23.88 11.23 8.64
CA ASP A 54 -24.01 10.64 7.30
C ASP A 54 -22.80 9.74 6.98
N PHE A 55 -22.28 9.07 8.02
CA PHE A 55 -21.17 8.16 7.88
C PHE A 55 -21.79 6.87 7.36
N PHE A 56 -22.04 6.83 6.05
CA PHE A 56 -22.21 5.58 5.34
C PHE A 56 -20.83 4.92 5.39
N PRO A 57 -20.61 3.87 6.20
CA PRO A 57 -19.49 3.00 5.91
C PRO A 57 -19.79 2.55 4.49
N ARG A 58 -18.90 2.87 3.55
CA ARG A 58 -18.98 2.37 2.19
C ARG A 58 -18.83 0.87 2.32
N SER A 59 -19.97 0.25 2.56
CA SER A 59 -20.18 -1.16 2.66
C SER A 59 -19.49 -1.75 1.46
N THR A 60 -18.45 -2.52 1.76
CA THR A 60 -17.90 -3.53 0.88
C THR A 60 -19.01 -4.54 0.62
N TRP A 61 -20.04 -4.14 -0.16
CA TRP A 61 -20.93 -5.06 -0.83
C TRP A 61 -20.16 -5.53 -2.06
N GLU A 62 -19.30 -6.51 -1.83
CA GLU A 62 -19.07 -7.51 -2.86
C GLU A 62 -20.42 -8.23 -3.04
N ASN A 63 -20.96 -8.19 -4.27
CA ASN A 63 -22.16 -8.88 -4.73
C ASN A 63 -23.51 -8.25 -4.36
N SER A 64 -24.03 -7.35 -5.21
CA SER A 64 -25.21 -7.66 -6.05
C SER A 64 -25.58 -6.48 -6.95
N GLU A 65 -25.94 -6.83 -8.17
CA GLU A 65 -26.21 -6.02 -9.34
C GLU A 65 -27.44 -5.11 -9.17
N ILE A 66 -27.27 -3.88 -8.69
CA ILE A 66 -28.18 -2.78 -9.03
C ILE A 66 -27.36 -1.50 -9.17
N HIS A 67 -27.04 -1.11 -10.41
CA HIS A 67 -26.47 0.20 -10.69
C HIS A 67 -27.50 1.09 -11.42
N PRO A 68 -27.82 2.29 -10.89
CA PRO A 68 -28.38 3.36 -11.69
C PRO A 68 -27.32 3.78 -12.73
N SER A 69 -27.71 3.82 -14.01
CA SER A 69 -27.04 4.46 -15.16
C SER A 69 -25.52 4.68 -15.03
N ILE A 70 -24.74 3.65 -15.38
CA ILE A 70 -23.26 3.63 -15.41
C ILE A 70 -22.67 4.67 -16.41
N THR A 71 -23.48 5.24 -17.30
CA THR A 71 -23.07 6.15 -18.38
C THR A 71 -22.54 7.52 -17.95
N ARG A 72 -22.71 7.94 -16.69
CA ARG A 72 -22.20 9.27 -16.26
C ARG A 72 -20.70 9.29 -16.00
N TYR A 73 -20.10 8.14 -15.66
CA TYR A 73 -18.69 8.06 -15.27
C TYR A 73 -17.85 7.22 -16.22
N GLU A 74 -18.44 6.58 -17.25
CA GLU A 74 -17.71 5.81 -18.27
C GLU A 74 -16.61 6.65 -18.93
N GLU A 75 -16.92 7.87 -19.35
CA GLU A 75 -15.91 8.75 -19.96
C GLU A 75 -14.77 9.11 -19.01
N GLU A 76 -15.05 9.28 -17.71
CA GLU A 76 -14.02 9.58 -16.71
C GLU A 76 -13.17 8.35 -16.42
N ILE A 77 -13.79 7.17 -16.37
CA ILE A 77 -13.11 5.88 -16.19
C ILE A 77 -12.18 5.62 -17.38
N ASP A 78 -12.64 5.83 -18.61
CA ASP A 78 -11.82 5.64 -19.82
C ASP A 78 -10.63 6.61 -19.85
N LYS A 79 -10.85 7.89 -19.49
CA LYS A 79 -9.78 8.89 -19.38
C LYS A 79 -8.74 8.49 -18.33
N LEU A 80 -9.18 8.02 -17.17
CA LEU A 80 -8.29 7.56 -16.10
C LEU A 80 -7.52 6.31 -16.48
N GLN A 81 -8.14 5.36 -17.19
CA GLN A 81 -7.44 4.17 -17.69
C GLN A 81 -6.34 4.52 -18.67
N VAL A 82 -6.59 5.43 -19.61
CA VAL A 82 -5.57 5.93 -20.55
C VAL A 82 -4.43 6.63 -19.79
N GLN A 83 -4.75 7.42 -18.76
CA GLN A 83 -3.76 8.11 -17.96
C GLN A 83 -2.88 7.15 -17.15
N ILE A 84 -3.46 6.12 -16.54
CA ILE A 84 -2.73 5.07 -15.83
C ILE A 84 -1.79 4.33 -16.78
N LEU A 85 -2.26 3.99 -17.98
CA LEU A 85 -1.46 3.27 -18.97
C LEU A 85 -0.26 4.12 -19.45
N ASN A 86 -0.47 5.42 -19.67
CA ASN A 86 0.61 6.35 -19.99
C ASN A 86 1.61 6.50 -18.84
N LEU A 87 1.14 6.68 -17.60
CA LEU A 87 2.00 6.79 -16.42
C LEU A 87 2.79 5.51 -16.16
N GLN A 88 2.23 4.34 -16.41
CA GLN A 88 2.95 3.06 -16.32
C GLN A 88 4.07 2.97 -17.35
N LYS A 89 3.82 3.44 -18.58
CA LYS A 89 4.83 3.52 -19.64
C LYS A 89 5.93 4.53 -19.33
N GLU A 90 5.57 5.69 -18.79
CA GLU A 90 6.56 6.70 -18.36
C GLU A 90 7.39 6.21 -17.17
N ASN A 91 6.77 5.57 -16.18
CA ASN A 91 7.48 5.00 -15.04
C ASN A 91 8.42 3.86 -15.45
N SER A 92 8.05 3.01 -16.42
CA SER A 92 8.95 1.96 -16.91
C SER A 92 10.15 2.57 -17.65
N ALA A 93 9.93 3.58 -18.48
CA ALA A 93 11.01 4.31 -19.15
C ALA A 93 11.92 5.05 -18.16
N ALA A 94 11.35 5.74 -17.17
CA ALA A 94 12.09 6.44 -16.13
C ALA A 94 12.90 5.48 -15.27
N LYS A 95 12.35 4.32 -14.91
CA LYS A 95 13.05 3.28 -14.15
C LYS A 95 14.25 2.73 -14.92
N SER A 96 14.09 2.43 -16.22
CA SER A 96 15.20 2.01 -17.07
C SER A 96 16.29 3.08 -17.13
N LYS A 97 15.89 4.34 -17.36
CA LYS A 97 16.81 5.48 -17.40
C LYS A 97 17.60 5.65 -16.10
N THR A 98 16.94 5.61 -14.93
CA THR A 98 17.62 5.71 -13.62
C THR A 98 18.63 4.59 -13.39
N VAL A 99 18.29 3.36 -13.79
CA VAL A 99 19.20 2.21 -13.65
C VAL A 99 20.43 2.40 -14.54
N ILE A 100 20.25 2.83 -15.80
CA ILE A 100 21.35 3.09 -16.73
C ILE A 100 22.27 4.19 -16.18
N THR A 101 21.72 5.33 -15.76
CA THR A 101 22.49 6.44 -15.18
C THR A 101 23.28 6.00 -13.96
N PHE A 102 22.69 5.20 -13.06
CA PHE A 102 23.40 4.65 -11.89
C PHE A 102 24.60 3.78 -12.30
N PHE A 103 24.42 2.85 -13.25
CA PHE A 103 25.50 1.97 -13.71
C PHE A 103 26.60 2.71 -14.47
N GLN A 104 26.27 3.78 -15.21
CA GLN A 104 27.23 4.53 -16.01
C GLN A 104 27.98 5.59 -15.21
N GLU A 105 27.31 6.31 -14.30
CA GLU A 105 27.88 7.50 -13.64
C GLU A 105 28.37 7.22 -12.21
N VAL A 106 27.75 6.27 -11.51
CA VAL A 106 28.00 6.08 -10.06
C VAL A 106 28.93 4.90 -9.79
N VAL A 107 28.88 3.86 -10.61
CA VAL A 107 29.60 2.61 -10.34
C VAL A 107 30.97 2.57 -11.04
N ASP A 108 32.04 2.72 -10.26
CA ASP A 108 33.42 2.48 -10.73
C ASP A 108 33.71 0.97 -10.82
N MET A 109 33.28 0.37 -11.92
CA MET A 109 33.47 -1.05 -12.22
C MET A 109 34.94 -1.51 -12.22
N PRO A 110 35.91 -0.73 -12.75
CA PRO A 110 37.33 -1.01 -12.58
C PRO A 110 37.78 -1.12 -11.12
N ALA A 111 37.35 -0.22 -10.24
CA ALA A 111 37.70 -0.28 -8.81
C ALA A 111 37.14 -1.53 -8.13
N ILE A 112 35.89 -1.90 -8.43
CA ILE A 112 35.26 -3.13 -7.91
C ILE A 112 36.02 -4.38 -8.37
N ARG A 113 36.43 -4.45 -9.65
CA ARG A 113 37.25 -5.55 -10.16
C ARG A 113 38.53 -5.71 -9.36
N ASP A 114 39.23 -4.60 -9.14
CA ASP A 114 40.54 -4.63 -8.47
C ASP A 114 40.39 -4.99 -6.99
N HIS A 115 39.29 -4.57 -6.34
CA HIS A 115 38.92 -5.02 -5.01
C HIS A 115 38.68 -6.53 -4.93
N ILE A 116 37.84 -7.09 -5.81
CA ILE A 116 37.57 -8.55 -5.87
C ILE A 116 38.88 -9.32 -6.13
N LEU A 117 39.71 -8.86 -7.06
CA LEU A 117 40.99 -9.50 -7.35
C LEU A 117 41.96 -9.46 -6.16
N PHE A 118 41.90 -8.41 -5.34
CA PHE A 118 42.64 -8.32 -4.09
C PHE A 118 42.14 -9.31 -3.04
N GLU A 119 40.82 -9.41 -2.85
CA GLU A 119 40.20 -10.35 -1.89
C GLU A 119 40.48 -11.82 -2.23
N LEU A 120 40.58 -12.15 -3.51
CA LEU A 120 40.94 -13.49 -3.96
C LEU A 120 42.37 -13.90 -3.57
N LYS A 121 43.23 -12.94 -3.14
CA LYS A 121 44.61 -13.16 -2.67
C LYS A 121 45.47 -13.97 -3.65
N LEU A 122 45.15 -13.92 -4.95
CA LEU A 122 45.89 -14.63 -5.98
C LEU A 122 47.13 -13.82 -6.35
N GLY A 123 48.27 -14.50 -6.49
CA GLY A 123 49.48 -13.86 -7.04
C GLY A 123 49.21 -13.33 -8.45
N ARG A 124 49.69 -12.13 -8.78
CA ARG A 124 49.44 -11.48 -10.09
C ARG A 124 49.86 -12.32 -11.31
N GLN A 125 50.80 -13.25 -11.12
CA GLN A 125 51.28 -14.17 -12.15
C GLN A 125 50.57 -15.53 -12.14
N ALA A 126 49.77 -15.84 -11.12
CA ALA A 126 49.02 -17.08 -11.04
C ALA A 126 48.02 -17.19 -12.19
N SER A 127 47.85 -18.40 -12.73
CA SER A 127 46.87 -18.69 -13.78
C SER A 127 45.45 -18.33 -13.35
N GLY A 128 45.10 -18.59 -12.09
CA GLY A 128 43.80 -18.23 -11.50
C GLY A 128 43.53 -16.72 -11.51
N TYR A 129 44.54 -15.89 -11.20
CA TYR A 129 44.39 -14.42 -11.22
C TYR A 129 44.05 -13.92 -12.63
N ARG A 130 44.76 -14.45 -13.64
CA ARG A 130 44.53 -14.08 -15.04
C ARG A 130 43.16 -14.52 -15.53
N ALA A 131 42.73 -15.73 -15.15
CA ALA A 131 41.40 -16.24 -15.48
C ALA A 131 40.29 -15.39 -14.85
N ALA A 132 40.39 -15.09 -13.55
CA ALA A 132 39.44 -14.23 -12.84
C ALA A 132 39.38 -12.82 -13.45
N LYS A 133 40.54 -12.20 -13.69
CA LYS A 133 40.62 -10.88 -14.33
C LYS A 133 39.96 -10.86 -15.70
N LYS A 134 40.19 -11.89 -16.52
CA LYS A 134 39.56 -12.03 -17.85
C LYS A 134 38.04 -12.18 -17.74
N ALA A 135 37.56 -13.00 -16.80
CA ALA A 135 36.13 -13.19 -16.58
C ALA A 135 35.44 -11.90 -16.10
N LEU A 136 36.04 -11.19 -15.14
CA LEU A 136 35.52 -9.92 -14.64
C LEU A 136 35.50 -8.84 -15.72
N ASN A 137 36.56 -8.73 -16.54
CA ASN A 137 36.55 -7.79 -17.66
C ASN A 137 35.46 -8.12 -18.69
N ARG A 138 35.20 -9.40 -18.95
CA ARG A 138 34.11 -9.82 -19.83
C ARG A 138 32.74 -9.45 -19.25
N LEU A 139 32.53 -9.69 -17.95
CA LEU A 139 31.30 -9.31 -17.25
C LEU A 139 31.05 -7.80 -17.34
N ILE A 140 32.07 -6.99 -17.08
CA ILE A 140 31.97 -5.52 -17.18
C ILE A 140 31.57 -5.10 -18.60
N ALA A 141 32.15 -5.72 -19.63
CA ALA A 141 31.80 -5.43 -21.02
C ALA A 141 30.34 -5.79 -21.35
N GLU A 142 29.85 -6.95 -20.89
CA GLU A 142 28.44 -7.33 -21.10
C GLU A 142 27.48 -6.41 -20.34
N LEU A 143 27.81 -6.00 -19.11
CA LEU A 143 27.00 -5.06 -18.33
C LEU A 143 26.90 -3.69 -19.00
N LYS A 144 28.01 -3.19 -19.57
CA LYS A 144 28.01 -1.95 -20.37
C LYS A 144 27.14 -2.07 -21.62
N ARG A 145 27.29 -3.17 -22.36
CA ARG A 145 26.47 -3.45 -23.53
C ARG A 145 24.98 -3.54 -23.20
N MET A 146 24.61 -4.18 -22.09
CA MET A 146 23.22 -4.21 -21.64
C MET A 146 22.71 -2.80 -21.32
N ALA A 147 23.49 -1.99 -20.61
CA ALA A 147 23.12 -0.60 -20.33
C ALA A 147 22.91 0.21 -21.62
N GLU A 148 23.75 0.03 -22.65
CA GLU A 148 23.61 0.68 -23.96
C GLU A 148 22.38 0.21 -24.76
N THR A 149 21.90 -1.03 -24.54
CA THR A 149 20.69 -1.54 -25.22
C THR A 149 19.37 -1.15 -24.55
N LEU A 150 19.42 -0.58 -23.34
CA LEU A 150 18.24 -0.08 -22.64
C LEU A 150 17.98 1.43 -22.86
N ASP A 151 18.92 2.16 -23.49
CA ASP A 151 18.73 3.52 -24.02
C ASP A 151 17.99 3.49 -25.37
#